data_AF-A0A964R4Z7-F1
#
_entry.id   AF-A0A964R4Z7-F1
#
_cell.length_a   1.000
_cell.length_b   1.000
_cell.length_c   1.000
_cell.angle_alpha   90.00
_cell.angle_beta   90.00
_cell.angle_gamma   90.00
#
_symmetry.space_group_name_H-M   'P 1'
#
loop_
_entity.id
_entity.type
_entity.pdbx_description
1 polymer ?
#
loop_
_entity_poly.entity_id
_entity_poly.type
_entity_poly.pdbx_seq_one_letter_code
_entity_poly.pdbx_strand_id
1 'polypeptide(L)'
;MKKINTITSLGLVTAMVVTLMGPFVEIAEATVTNSSDAMSRLGLSDGTPIVLSDHAIQFTTSLGVGSAQTIVITFPSDFDGSTTGDSTGPLDFSDVDLFEDTTPDGVCDGSAETLVASGATTAQWNAVFSGTENRILTLTSGGASAIIVAASQVCVMIGENAVGGTANSQYENPTTGGSKVITVVAGSEASNNITVNILTDDQVAVTATVDQSITFSISDNTIGFGSLSASAACFAQGTAGCSGSEVEAHNLIVGTNAGSGYSMTINGNTLTSGAFTIATTSANTASTIGSEQFGLRMTATGGSGTVSVPYAAAGYAFDSLNFPDQVAASTVASANTTYSVRYIANIDSATEAGAYTSTLTYVATANF
;
A
#
# COMPACT_ATOMS: atom_id res chain seq x y z
N MET A 1 -72.18 38.35 -76.44
CA MET A 1 -71.82 39.27 -75.32
C MET A 1 -71.59 38.44 -74.07
N LYS A 2 -70.33 38.29 -73.63
CA LYS A 2 -69.99 37.67 -72.34
C LYS A 2 -68.71 38.35 -71.84
N LYS A 3 -68.82 39.20 -70.83
CA LYS A 3 -67.70 39.71 -70.02
C LYS A 3 -67.98 39.24 -68.59
N ILE A 4 -67.18 38.28 -68.11
CA ILE A 4 -67.19 37.80 -66.73
C ILE A 4 -65.88 38.24 -66.09
N ASN A 5 -66.02 38.82 -64.90
CA ASN A 5 -65.04 39.54 -64.11
C ASN A 5 -63.75 38.75 -63.80
N THR A 6 -62.61 39.44 -63.93
CA THR A 6 -61.26 38.96 -63.60
C THR A 6 -60.76 39.68 -62.34
N ILE A 7 -61.35 39.45 -61.16
CA ILE A 7 -60.87 40.06 -59.89
C ILE A 7 -61.04 39.10 -58.69
N THR A 8 -60.55 37.87 -58.77
CA THR A 8 -60.57 36.96 -57.60
C THR A 8 -59.32 36.12 -57.37
N SER A 9 -58.34 36.05 -58.28
CA SER A 9 -57.14 35.20 -58.07
C SER A 9 -55.92 35.91 -57.47
N LEU A 10 -55.82 37.25 -57.52
CA LEU A 10 -54.62 37.95 -57.05
C LEU A 10 -54.57 38.16 -55.53
N GLY A 11 -55.74 38.29 -54.88
CA GLY A 11 -55.84 38.40 -53.42
C GLY A 11 -55.51 37.10 -52.69
N LEU A 12 -55.83 35.94 -53.29
CA LEU A 12 -55.59 34.64 -52.68
C LEU A 12 -54.11 34.22 -52.74
N VAL A 13 -53.41 34.57 -53.83
CA VAL A 13 -51.97 34.27 -53.99
C VAL A 13 -51.12 35.16 -53.07
N THR A 14 -51.52 36.41 -52.87
CA THR A 14 -50.79 37.33 -51.97
C THR A 14 -50.98 36.95 -50.49
N ALA A 15 -52.18 36.50 -50.10
CA ALA A 15 -52.42 36.00 -48.74
C ALA A 15 -51.70 34.67 -48.43
N MET A 16 -51.40 33.87 -49.46
CA MET A 16 -50.71 32.58 -49.31
C MET A 16 -49.17 32.71 -49.32
N VAL A 17 -48.62 33.79 -49.88
CA VAL A 17 -47.16 34.06 -49.86
C VAL A 17 -46.73 34.80 -48.59
N VAL A 18 -47.60 35.61 -47.97
CA VAL A 18 -47.30 36.30 -46.70
C VAL A 18 -47.30 35.35 -45.50
N THR A 19 -48.01 34.21 -45.56
CA THR A 19 -47.95 33.17 -44.51
C THR A 19 -46.73 32.25 -44.60
N LEU A 20 -45.95 32.31 -45.69
CA LEU A 20 -44.72 31.54 -45.90
C LEU A 20 -43.43 32.30 -45.51
N MET A 21 -43.55 33.55 -45.05
CA MET A 21 -42.43 34.42 -44.63
C MET A 21 -42.55 34.90 -43.17
N GLY A 22 -43.33 34.20 -42.34
CA GLY A 22 -43.24 34.39 -40.89
C GLY A 22 -41.82 34.05 -40.42
N PRO A 23 -41.25 34.77 -39.43
CA PRO A 23 -39.92 34.44 -38.91
C PRO A 23 -39.91 32.98 -38.47
N PHE A 24 -38.97 32.20 -39.00
CA PHE A 24 -38.60 30.92 -38.41
C PHE A 24 -38.10 31.25 -37.00
N VAL A 25 -38.95 31.05 -36.00
CA VAL A 25 -38.51 31.02 -34.61
C VAL A 25 -37.77 29.71 -34.47
N GLU A 26 -36.44 29.74 -34.56
CA GLU A 26 -35.61 28.66 -34.05
C GLU A 26 -35.87 28.60 -32.55
N ILE A 27 -36.78 27.72 -32.13
CA ILE A 27 -36.94 27.38 -30.73
C ILE A 27 -35.74 26.50 -30.42
N ALA A 28 -34.71 27.07 -29.79
CA ALA A 28 -33.63 26.27 -29.21
C ALA A 28 -34.26 25.29 -28.21
N GLU A 29 -34.03 23.98 -28.40
CA GLU A 29 -34.49 22.98 -27.45
C GLU A 29 -33.76 23.19 -26.12
N ALA A 30 -34.50 23.12 -25.01
CA ALA A 30 -33.87 23.08 -23.69
C ALA A 30 -32.88 21.91 -23.66
N THR A 31 -31.69 22.15 -23.13
CA THR A 31 -30.59 21.17 -23.13
C THR A 31 -30.24 20.88 -21.68
N VAL A 32 -29.80 19.65 -21.43
CA VAL A 32 -29.12 19.30 -20.18
C VAL A 32 -27.87 20.18 -20.03
N THR A 33 -27.57 20.69 -18.82
CA THR A 33 -26.41 21.57 -18.58
C THR A 33 -25.53 21.04 -17.45
N ASN A 34 -24.38 21.67 -17.21
CA ASN A 34 -23.46 21.35 -16.11
C ASN A 34 -23.08 19.87 -16.04
N SER A 35 -22.91 19.23 -17.19
CA SER A 35 -22.64 17.80 -17.27
C SER A 35 -21.17 17.51 -16.95
N SER A 36 -20.92 16.57 -16.05
CA SER A 36 -19.58 16.09 -15.69
C SER A 36 -19.60 14.62 -15.33
N ASP A 37 -18.44 13.98 -15.40
CA ASP A 37 -18.21 12.63 -14.92
C ASP A 37 -16.90 12.60 -14.12
N ALA A 38 -16.95 12.09 -12.90
CA ALA A 38 -15.77 11.80 -12.10
C ALA A 38 -15.50 10.29 -12.12
N MET A 39 -14.41 9.93 -12.81
CA MET A 39 -13.93 8.55 -12.94
C MET A 39 -12.93 8.22 -11.83
N SER A 40 -13.03 7.02 -11.24
CA SER A 40 -12.05 6.58 -10.24
C SER A 40 -10.70 6.18 -10.86
N ARG A 41 -10.69 5.81 -12.15
CA ARG A 41 -9.49 5.48 -12.93
C ARG A 41 -9.59 6.05 -14.35
N LEU A 42 -8.48 6.52 -14.90
CA LEU A 42 -8.40 7.04 -16.27
C LEU A 42 -7.50 6.21 -17.19
N GLY A 43 -6.80 5.22 -16.66
CA GLY A 43 -5.95 4.32 -17.46
C GLY A 43 -6.78 3.54 -18.49
N LEU A 44 -6.17 3.26 -19.64
CA LEU A 44 -6.75 2.39 -20.67
C LEU A 44 -6.58 0.91 -20.32
N SER A 45 -7.48 0.07 -20.81
CA SER A 45 -7.50 -1.39 -20.56
C SER A 45 -6.83 -2.20 -21.70
N ASP A 46 -5.59 -1.89 -22.08
CA ASP A 46 -4.87 -2.61 -23.15
C ASP A 46 -4.10 -3.86 -22.68
N GLY A 47 -4.30 -4.30 -21.44
CA GLY A 47 -3.54 -5.40 -20.86
C GLY A 47 -4.05 -5.88 -19.51
N THR A 48 -3.16 -6.51 -18.75
CA THR A 48 -3.44 -7.01 -17.40
C THR A 48 -2.64 -6.19 -16.38
N PRO A 49 -3.26 -5.67 -15.31
CA PRO A 49 -4.69 -5.76 -14.98
C PRO A 49 -5.55 -4.86 -15.89
N ILE A 50 -6.80 -5.29 -16.11
CA ILE A 50 -7.83 -4.45 -16.74
C ILE A 50 -8.09 -3.24 -15.83
N VAL A 51 -8.35 -2.07 -16.43
CA VAL A 51 -8.63 -0.85 -15.68
C VAL A 51 -10.14 -0.69 -15.53
N LEU A 52 -10.63 -1.01 -14.34
CA LEU A 52 -12.01 -0.76 -13.94
C LEU A 52 -12.15 0.66 -13.39
N SER A 53 -13.24 1.34 -13.73
CA SER A 53 -13.56 2.67 -13.23
C SER A 53 -15.01 2.76 -12.77
N ASP A 54 -15.18 3.41 -11.62
CA ASP A 54 -16.46 3.95 -11.18
C ASP A 54 -16.76 5.23 -11.93
N HIS A 55 -18.03 5.59 -11.97
CA HIS A 55 -18.49 6.85 -12.55
C HIS A 55 -19.40 7.57 -11.58
N ALA A 56 -19.28 8.90 -11.55
CA ALA A 56 -20.19 9.79 -10.85
C ALA A 56 -20.61 10.85 -11.85
N ILE A 57 -21.70 10.56 -12.57
CA ILE A 57 -22.20 11.38 -13.66
C ILE A 57 -23.20 12.36 -13.10
N GLN A 58 -22.92 13.65 -13.28
CA GLN A 58 -23.73 14.75 -12.79
C GLN A 58 -24.20 15.60 -13.95
N PHE A 59 -25.42 16.12 -13.88
CA PHE A 59 -25.95 17.11 -14.82
C PHE A 59 -27.14 17.86 -14.24
N THR A 60 -27.53 18.99 -14.84
CA THR A 60 -28.72 19.76 -14.48
C THR A 60 -29.76 19.68 -15.60
N THR A 61 -30.97 19.27 -15.26
CA THR A 61 -32.11 19.29 -16.19
C THR A 61 -32.76 20.67 -16.18
N SER A 62 -33.08 21.24 -17.34
CA SER A 62 -33.77 22.54 -17.42
C SER A 62 -35.30 22.38 -17.33
N LEU A 63 -35.84 21.30 -17.88
CA LEU A 63 -37.28 20.98 -17.92
C LEU A 63 -37.69 19.88 -16.93
N GLY A 64 -36.74 19.15 -16.34
CA GLY A 64 -37.01 17.97 -15.53
C GLY A 64 -37.27 16.72 -16.36
N VAL A 65 -37.59 15.62 -15.68
CA VAL A 65 -37.94 14.33 -16.28
C VAL A 65 -39.29 13.89 -15.72
N GLY A 66 -40.31 13.94 -16.55
CA GLY A 66 -41.69 13.62 -16.18
C GLY A 66 -42.03 12.13 -16.23
N SER A 67 -43.28 11.82 -15.89
CA SER A 67 -43.82 10.46 -15.88
C SER A 67 -43.56 9.71 -17.20
N ALA A 68 -43.03 8.49 -17.11
CA ALA A 68 -42.68 7.63 -18.24
C ALA A 68 -41.61 8.18 -19.21
N GLN A 69 -40.98 9.31 -18.87
CA GLN A 69 -39.79 9.78 -19.57
C GLN A 69 -38.52 9.08 -19.05
N THR A 70 -37.43 9.29 -19.76
CA THR A 70 -36.16 8.59 -19.52
C THR A 70 -35.01 9.54 -19.29
N ILE A 71 -34.03 9.09 -18.51
CA ILE A 71 -32.65 9.55 -18.57
C ILE A 71 -31.87 8.47 -19.32
N VAL A 72 -31.12 8.86 -20.35
CA VAL A 72 -30.29 7.95 -21.14
C VAL A 72 -28.85 8.45 -21.10
N ILE A 73 -27.97 7.60 -20.60
CA ILE A 73 -26.52 7.81 -20.58
C ILE A 73 -25.92 6.81 -21.56
N THR A 74 -25.19 7.32 -22.56
CA THR A 74 -24.54 6.52 -23.58
C THR A 74 -23.03 6.69 -23.49
N PHE A 75 -22.35 5.61 -23.11
CA PHE A 75 -20.90 5.53 -23.16
C PHE A 75 -20.42 5.31 -24.60
N PRO A 76 -19.29 5.91 -25.00
CA PRO A 76 -18.74 5.74 -26.34
C PRO A 76 -18.19 4.32 -26.51
N SER A 77 -17.91 3.95 -27.76
CA SER A 77 -17.29 2.66 -28.06
C SER A 77 -16.03 2.41 -27.23
N ASP A 78 -15.76 1.13 -26.92
CA ASP A 78 -14.58 0.63 -26.19
C ASP A 78 -14.74 0.61 -24.65
N PHE A 79 -15.73 1.33 -24.07
CA PHE A 79 -16.17 1.05 -22.69
C PHE A 79 -16.92 -0.28 -22.63
N ASP A 80 -16.70 -1.08 -21.60
CA ASP A 80 -17.36 -2.38 -21.45
C ASP A 80 -17.96 -2.59 -20.05
N GLY A 81 -19.27 -2.75 -19.98
CA GLY A 81 -20.03 -3.05 -18.77
C GLY A 81 -20.59 -4.48 -18.74
N SER A 82 -20.10 -5.37 -19.61
CA SER A 82 -20.78 -6.61 -19.97
C SER A 82 -20.13 -7.92 -19.55
N THR A 83 -18.91 -7.95 -18.98
CA THR A 83 -18.27 -9.03 -18.15
C THR A 83 -16.79 -9.38 -18.45
N THR A 84 -16.02 -8.66 -19.26
CA THR A 84 -14.66 -9.16 -19.61
C THR A 84 -13.60 -8.98 -18.52
N GLY A 85 -13.67 -7.93 -17.71
CA GLY A 85 -12.63 -7.61 -16.73
C GLY A 85 -13.01 -7.56 -15.26
N ASP A 86 -14.31 -7.50 -14.96
CA ASP A 86 -14.79 -7.44 -13.58
C ASP A 86 -15.20 -8.82 -13.06
N SER A 87 -14.65 -9.21 -11.92
CA SER A 87 -14.98 -10.48 -11.26
C SER A 87 -16.40 -10.51 -10.65
N THR A 88 -17.04 -9.36 -10.53
CA THR A 88 -18.35 -9.19 -9.90
C THR A 88 -19.51 -9.55 -10.84
N GLY A 89 -19.35 -9.28 -12.14
CA GLY A 89 -20.36 -9.57 -13.15
C GLY A 89 -20.57 -8.44 -14.15
N PRO A 90 -21.63 -8.52 -14.97
CA PRO A 90 -22.04 -7.40 -15.82
C PRO A 90 -22.75 -6.34 -14.97
N LEU A 91 -22.65 -5.09 -15.40
CA LEU A 91 -23.44 -3.99 -14.85
C LEU A 91 -24.94 -4.30 -14.90
N ASP A 92 -25.58 -4.21 -13.74
CA ASP A 92 -27.02 -4.30 -13.57
C ASP A 92 -27.58 -3.17 -12.69
N PHE A 93 -28.90 -3.19 -12.44
CA PHE A 93 -29.57 -2.12 -11.70
C PHE A 93 -29.06 -1.93 -10.26
N SER A 94 -28.41 -2.93 -9.67
CA SER A 94 -27.85 -2.86 -8.31
C SER A 94 -26.50 -2.13 -8.27
N ASP A 95 -25.86 -1.97 -9.43
CA ASP A 95 -24.59 -1.25 -9.58
C ASP A 95 -24.79 0.25 -9.83
N VAL A 96 -26.02 0.76 -9.71
CA VAL A 96 -26.39 2.14 -10.04
C VAL A 96 -27.24 2.74 -8.93
N ASP A 97 -26.98 4.01 -8.64
CA ASP A 97 -27.94 4.87 -7.94
C ASP A 97 -28.30 6.08 -8.76
N LEU A 98 -29.49 6.61 -8.50
CA LEU A 98 -29.98 7.87 -9.02
C LEU A 98 -30.31 8.79 -7.84
N PHE A 99 -29.81 10.02 -7.87
CA PHE A 99 -30.13 11.05 -6.89
C PHE A 99 -30.69 12.28 -7.58
N GLU A 100 -31.73 12.86 -6.98
CA GLU A 100 -32.23 14.19 -7.32
C GLU A 100 -31.79 15.19 -6.25
N ASP A 101 -31.10 16.24 -6.68
CA ASP A 101 -30.86 17.43 -5.88
C ASP A 101 -31.59 18.64 -6.46
N THR A 102 -32.48 19.21 -5.66
CA THR A 102 -33.26 20.41 -6.03
C THR A 102 -32.47 21.72 -5.84
N THR A 103 -31.23 21.65 -5.35
CA THR A 103 -30.34 22.80 -5.13
C THR A 103 -29.03 22.66 -5.93
N PRO A 104 -29.04 22.86 -7.26
CA PRO A 104 -27.86 22.62 -8.08
C PRO A 104 -26.62 23.43 -7.63
N ASP A 105 -25.69 22.77 -6.94
CA ASP A 105 -24.47 23.38 -6.40
C ASP A 105 -23.18 22.67 -6.84
N GLY A 106 -23.32 21.55 -7.55
CA GLY A 106 -22.21 20.73 -8.04
C GLY A 106 -21.82 19.60 -7.09
N VAL A 107 -22.56 19.35 -6.02
CA VAL A 107 -22.34 18.27 -5.06
C VAL A 107 -23.45 17.23 -5.17
N CYS A 108 -23.08 15.95 -5.25
CA CYS A 108 -24.06 14.86 -5.28
C CYS A 108 -24.55 14.51 -3.86
N ASP A 109 -25.35 15.39 -3.24
CA ASP A 109 -25.93 15.19 -1.90
C ASP A 109 -27.48 15.15 -1.88
N GLY A 110 -28.07 14.95 -3.06
CA GLY A 110 -29.52 14.86 -3.27
C GLY A 110 -30.20 13.67 -2.60
N SER A 111 -31.53 13.60 -2.78
CA SER A 111 -32.35 12.50 -2.33
C SER A 111 -32.25 11.31 -3.28
N ALA A 112 -32.02 10.11 -2.73
CA ALA A 112 -31.93 8.88 -3.51
C ALA A 112 -33.30 8.48 -4.07
N GLU A 113 -33.34 8.19 -5.36
CA GLU A 113 -34.46 7.59 -6.06
C GLU A 113 -34.41 6.06 -5.91
N THR A 114 -35.58 5.40 -5.91
CA THR A 114 -35.63 3.93 -5.81
C THR A 114 -35.55 3.29 -7.19
N LEU A 115 -34.50 2.51 -7.45
CA LEU A 115 -34.31 1.76 -8.70
C LEU A 115 -34.82 0.31 -8.60
N VAL A 116 -35.28 -0.22 -9.74
CA VAL A 116 -35.62 -1.63 -9.93
C VAL A 116 -35.17 -2.11 -11.33
N ALA A 117 -34.98 -3.42 -11.49
CA ALA A 117 -34.57 -4.03 -12.77
C ALA A 117 -35.67 -4.05 -13.84
N SER A 118 -36.94 -4.13 -13.42
CA SER A 118 -38.11 -4.13 -14.32
C SER A 118 -39.39 -3.82 -13.56
N GLY A 119 -40.42 -3.36 -14.27
CA GLY A 119 -41.77 -3.21 -13.70
C GLY A 119 -41.90 -2.12 -12.64
N ALA A 120 -41.18 -1.01 -12.79
CA ALA A 120 -41.21 0.11 -11.87
C ALA A 120 -42.65 0.59 -11.58
N THR A 121 -42.95 0.80 -10.31
CA THR A 121 -44.21 1.41 -9.86
C THR A 121 -44.16 2.93 -9.97
N THR A 122 -45.25 3.62 -9.62
CA THR A 122 -45.35 5.08 -9.80
C THR A 122 -44.34 5.92 -9.00
N ALA A 123 -43.62 5.32 -8.05
CA ALA A 123 -42.62 5.95 -7.21
C ALA A 123 -41.22 5.31 -7.37
N GLN A 124 -41.01 4.53 -8.43
CA GLN A 124 -39.74 3.86 -8.71
C GLN A 124 -39.28 4.16 -10.12
N TRP A 125 -37.99 3.96 -10.36
CA TRP A 125 -37.36 4.03 -11.67
C TRP A 125 -36.91 2.65 -12.12
N ASN A 126 -37.07 2.38 -13.40
CA ASN A 126 -36.50 1.20 -14.03
C ASN A 126 -35.09 1.51 -14.52
N ALA A 127 -34.08 0.76 -14.08
CA ALA A 127 -32.70 0.93 -14.54
C ALA A 127 -32.28 -0.26 -15.40
N VAL A 128 -31.88 0.01 -16.64
CA VAL A 128 -31.53 -1.03 -17.62
C VAL A 128 -30.25 -0.66 -18.36
N PHE A 129 -29.26 -1.54 -18.26
CA PHE A 129 -28.10 -1.53 -19.16
C PHE A 129 -28.40 -2.29 -20.45
N SER A 130 -27.99 -1.71 -21.58
CA SER A 130 -28.30 -2.24 -22.91
C SER A 130 -27.28 -1.78 -23.95
N GLY A 131 -27.50 -2.19 -25.20
CA GLY A 131 -26.58 -1.93 -26.31
C GLY A 131 -25.42 -2.92 -26.34
N THR A 132 -24.48 -2.68 -27.26
CA THR A 132 -23.22 -3.43 -27.28
C THR A 132 -22.46 -3.15 -25.98
N GLU A 133 -21.97 -4.20 -25.32
CA GLU A 133 -21.14 -4.12 -24.12
C GLU A 133 -21.80 -3.35 -22.95
N ASN A 134 -23.14 -3.34 -22.88
CA ASN A 134 -23.89 -2.61 -21.82
C ASN A 134 -23.57 -1.11 -21.74
N ARG A 135 -23.21 -0.47 -22.85
CA ARG A 135 -22.81 0.95 -22.90
C ARG A 135 -23.96 1.96 -22.76
N ILE A 136 -25.21 1.51 -22.76
CA ILE A 136 -26.38 2.39 -22.67
C ILE A 136 -27.12 2.11 -21.37
N LEU A 137 -27.03 3.02 -20.41
CA LEU A 137 -27.88 3.03 -19.21
C LEU A 137 -29.13 3.84 -19.49
N THR A 138 -30.30 3.21 -19.36
CA THR A 138 -31.61 3.86 -19.44
C THR A 138 -32.29 3.78 -18.08
N LEU A 139 -32.61 4.94 -17.51
CA LEU A 139 -33.41 5.11 -16.32
C LEU A 139 -34.80 5.60 -16.74
N THR A 140 -35.85 4.81 -16.53
CA THR A 140 -37.22 5.16 -16.93
C THR A 140 -38.10 5.42 -15.71
N SER A 141 -38.76 6.57 -15.68
CA SER A 141 -39.75 6.91 -14.65
C SER A 141 -40.93 5.93 -14.68
N GLY A 142 -41.24 5.30 -13.53
CA GLY A 142 -42.38 4.39 -13.39
C GLY A 142 -43.74 5.09 -13.21
N GLY A 143 -43.78 6.42 -13.06
CA GLY A 143 -45.03 7.16 -13.00
C GLY A 143 -44.97 8.50 -12.27
N ALA A 144 -46.12 8.94 -11.77
CA ALA A 144 -46.36 10.33 -11.35
C ALA A 144 -45.51 10.85 -10.17
N SER A 145 -44.85 9.98 -9.40
CA SER A 145 -44.01 10.37 -8.26
C SER A 145 -42.52 10.08 -8.47
N ALA A 146 -42.17 9.27 -9.45
CA ALA A 146 -40.79 9.05 -9.90
C ALA A 146 -40.46 10.09 -10.97
N ILE A 147 -40.26 11.34 -10.57
CA ILE A 147 -40.00 12.46 -11.48
C ILE A 147 -38.77 13.23 -11.01
N ILE A 148 -38.05 13.82 -11.95
CA ILE A 148 -37.04 14.84 -11.65
C ILE A 148 -37.69 16.19 -11.93
N VAL A 149 -37.70 17.10 -10.97
CA VAL A 149 -38.27 18.43 -11.15
C VAL A 149 -37.37 19.30 -12.03
N ALA A 150 -37.98 20.29 -12.68
CA ALA A 150 -37.25 21.23 -13.52
C ALA A 150 -36.19 21.99 -12.71
N ALA A 151 -35.05 22.26 -13.35
CA ALA A 151 -33.88 22.88 -12.73
C ALA A 151 -33.21 22.05 -11.62
N SER A 152 -33.56 20.77 -11.44
CA SER A 152 -32.83 19.87 -10.53
C SER A 152 -31.50 19.43 -11.13
N GLN A 153 -30.53 19.26 -10.24
CA GLN A 153 -29.35 18.48 -10.48
C GLN A 153 -29.66 16.99 -10.31
N VAL A 154 -29.08 16.19 -11.19
CA VAL A 154 -29.17 14.74 -11.17
C VAL A 154 -27.77 14.18 -11.02
N CYS A 155 -27.62 13.21 -10.12
CA CYS A 155 -26.41 12.41 -9.99
C CYS A 155 -26.71 10.95 -10.23
N VAL A 156 -25.93 10.33 -11.10
CA VAL A 156 -25.96 8.89 -11.38
C VAL A 156 -24.62 8.31 -10.96
N MET A 157 -24.65 7.48 -9.92
CA MET A 157 -23.49 6.78 -9.42
C MET A 157 -23.46 5.40 -10.07
N ILE A 158 -22.33 4.98 -10.62
CA ILE A 158 -22.17 3.66 -11.24
C ILE A 158 -20.95 2.97 -10.62
N GLY A 159 -21.09 1.68 -10.34
CA GLY A 159 -20.07 0.84 -9.73
C GLY A 159 -20.01 0.98 -8.22
N GLU A 160 -18.81 1.00 -7.68
CA GLU A 160 -18.55 1.08 -6.24
C GLU A 160 -18.91 2.46 -5.66
N ASN A 161 -19.16 3.44 -6.54
CA ASN A 161 -19.76 4.71 -6.19
C ASN A 161 -21.24 4.59 -5.79
N ALA A 162 -21.96 3.54 -6.23
CA ALA A 162 -23.33 3.30 -5.79
C ALA A 162 -23.38 2.70 -4.36
N VAL A 163 -24.47 2.95 -3.65
CA VAL A 163 -24.73 2.55 -2.28
C VAL A 163 -24.74 1.04 -2.19
N GLY A 164 -23.86 0.51 -1.35
CA GLY A 164 -23.58 -0.93 -1.24
C GLY A 164 -22.24 -1.35 -1.86
N GLY A 165 -21.53 -0.42 -2.53
CA GLY A 165 -20.28 -0.57 -3.28
C GLY A 165 -19.11 -1.23 -2.54
N THR A 166 -19.18 -2.54 -2.39
CA THR A 166 -18.00 -3.40 -2.13
C THR A 166 -18.07 -4.69 -2.95
N ALA A 167 -18.96 -4.71 -3.95
CA ALA A 167 -19.33 -5.83 -4.79
C ALA A 167 -20.25 -5.36 -5.94
N ASN A 168 -20.13 -4.10 -6.35
CA ASN A 168 -20.83 -3.57 -7.50
C ASN A 168 -19.91 -3.64 -8.71
N SER A 169 -20.48 -4.02 -9.85
CA SER A 169 -19.73 -4.12 -11.09
C SER A 169 -19.32 -2.72 -11.58
N GLN A 170 -18.13 -2.59 -12.15
CA GLN A 170 -17.59 -1.33 -12.67
C GLN A 170 -17.51 -1.38 -14.21
N TYR A 171 -17.40 -0.22 -14.84
CA TYR A 171 -17.05 -0.18 -16.26
C TYR A 171 -15.57 -0.52 -16.46
N GLU A 172 -15.27 -1.36 -17.43
CA GLU A 172 -13.93 -1.47 -18.02
C GLU A 172 -13.68 -0.24 -18.91
N ASN A 173 -12.58 0.47 -18.64
CA ASN A 173 -12.16 1.61 -19.43
C ASN A 173 -11.77 1.20 -20.86
N PRO A 174 -11.88 2.10 -21.84
CA PRO A 174 -11.44 1.89 -23.22
C PRO A 174 -10.02 1.31 -23.34
N THR A 175 -9.82 0.42 -24.30
CA THR A 175 -8.50 -0.09 -24.71
C THR A 175 -7.66 0.95 -25.46
N THR A 176 -8.26 2.07 -25.88
CA THR A 176 -7.59 3.15 -26.61
C THR A 176 -7.66 4.48 -25.88
N GLY A 177 -6.50 5.15 -25.76
CA GLY A 177 -6.37 6.45 -25.12
C GLY A 177 -6.98 7.62 -25.91
N GLY A 178 -7.06 8.78 -25.26
CA GLY A 178 -7.56 10.05 -25.81
C GLY A 178 -8.94 10.44 -25.31
N SER A 179 -9.51 11.48 -25.92
CA SER A 179 -10.82 12.02 -25.54
C SER A 179 -11.95 11.10 -25.97
N LYS A 180 -12.83 10.78 -25.00
CA LYS A 180 -14.03 9.96 -25.18
C LYS A 180 -15.25 10.81 -24.80
N VAL A 181 -16.37 10.61 -25.49
CA VAL A 181 -17.59 11.41 -25.31
C VAL A 181 -18.71 10.53 -24.78
N ILE A 182 -19.13 10.78 -23.54
CA ILE A 182 -20.34 10.22 -22.94
C ILE A 182 -21.48 11.19 -23.24
N THR A 183 -22.61 10.68 -23.73
CA THR A 183 -23.79 11.50 -24.06
C THR A 183 -24.88 11.31 -23.01
N VAL A 184 -25.48 12.40 -22.56
CA VAL A 184 -26.60 12.40 -21.61
C VAL A 184 -27.82 13.04 -22.25
N VAL A 185 -28.96 12.36 -22.16
CA VAL A 185 -30.29 12.86 -22.54
C VAL A 185 -31.21 12.70 -21.34
N ALA A 186 -31.99 13.72 -21.00
CA ALA A 186 -32.96 13.65 -19.91
C ALA A 186 -34.32 14.19 -20.37
N GLY A 187 -35.39 13.43 -20.15
CA GLY A 187 -36.74 13.87 -20.47
C GLY A 187 -36.93 14.13 -21.97
N SER A 188 -37.44 15.31 -22.29
CA SER A 188 -37.60 15.81 -23.66
C SER A 188 -36.54 16.87 -24.03
N GLU A 189 -35.42 16.90 -23.31
CA GLU A 189 -34.33 17.84 -23.53
C GLU A 189 -33.35 17.34 -24.59
N ALA A 190 -32.68 18.26 -25.27
CA ALA A 190 -31.57 17.95 -26.16
C ALA A 190 -30.39 17.36 -25.37
N SER A 191 -29.61 16.50 -26.04
CA SER A 191 -28.45 15.84 -25.47
C SER A 191 -27.33 16.82 -25.09
N ASN A 192 -26.57 16.51 -24.04
CA ASN A 192 -25.28 17.12 -23.75
C ASN A 192 -24.17 16.06 -23.71
N ASN A 193 -22.93 16.49 -23.95
CA ASN A 193 -21.74 15.66 -24.04
C ASN A 193 -20.80 15.92 -22.87
N ILE A 194 -20.36 14.85 -22.22
CA ILE A 194 -19.29 14.85 -21.22
C ILE A 194 -18.04 14.31 -21.92
N THR A 195 -16.95 15.09 -21.89
CA THR A 195 -15.66 14.61 -22.41
C THR A 195 -14.81 14.10 -21.26
N VAL A 196 -14.48 12.81 -21.29
CA VAL A 196 -13.51 12.17 -20.40
C VAL A 196 -12.24 11.87 -21.18
N ASN A 197 -11.10 11.81 -20.51
CA ASN A 197 -9.82 11.52 -21.14
C ASN A 197 -9.24 10.21 -20.63
N ILE A 198 -8.98 9.29 -21.53
CA ILE A 198 -8.34 8.03 -21.21
C ILE A 198 -6.83 8.16 -21.43
N LEU A 199 -6.06 7.81 -20.41
CA LEU A 199 -4.61 7.91 -20.36
C LEU A 199 -3.96 6.55 -20.63
N THR A 200 -2.75 6.56 -21.17
CA THR A 200 -1.94 5.34 -21.30
C THR A 200 -1.52 4.77 -19.95
N ASP A 201 -1.34 5.63 -18.97
CA ASP A 201 -1.05 5.28 -17.58
C ASP A 201 -1.57 6.42 -16.69
N ASP A 202 -2.30 6.06 -15.63
CA ASP A 202 -2.83 6.98 -14.63
C ASP A 202 -2.17 6.79 -13.26
N GLN A 203 -1.12 5.97 -13.18
CA GLN A 203 -0.41 5.66 -11.94
C GLN A 203 1.05 6.13 -11.98
N VAL A 204 1.57 6.44 -10.80
CA VAL A 204 3.00 6.77 -10.60
C VAL A 204 3.58 5.73 -9.66
N ALA A 205 4.40 4.83 -10.20
CA ALA A 205 5.12 3.84 -9.39
C ALA A 205 6.28 4.49 -8.62
N VAL A 206 6.30 4.33 -7.30
CA VAL A 206 7.37 4.86 -6.43
C VAL A 206 8.09 3.69 -5.76
N THR A 207 9.41 3.61 -5.92
CA THR A 207 10.24 2.51 -5.41
C THR A 207 11.51 3.02 -4.72
N ALA A 208 12.01 2.25 -3.75
CA ALA A 208 13.25 2.53 -3.03
C ALA A 208 13.99 1.22 -2.68
N THR A 209 15.31 1.30 -2.48
CA THR A 209 16.16 0.17 -2.07
C THR A 209 16.97 0.54 -0.83
N VAL A 210 17.24 -0.43 0.03
CA VAL A 210 18.06 -0.29 1.25
C VAL A 210 19.19 -1.31 1.20
N ASP A 211 20.43 -0.84 1.25
CA ASP A 211 21.61 -1.71 1.18
C ASP A 211 21.83 -2.52 2.47
N GLN A 212 22.36 -3.73 2.31
CA GLN A 212 22.76 -4.61 3.42
C GLN A 212 23.97 -4.03 4.17
N SER A 213 23.96 -4.06 5.51
CA SER A 213 25.03 -3.51 6.35
C SER A 213 25.30 -4.33 7.61
N ILE A 214 26.59 -4.45 7.97
CA ILE A 214 27.07 -4.95 9.26
C ILE A 214 28.23 -4.06 9.74
N THR A 215 28.27 -3.80 11.04
CA THR A 215 29.39 -3.15 11.72
C THR A 215 29.93 -4.05 12.81
N PHE A 216 31.26 -4.09 12.97
CA PHE A 216 31.92 -4.84 14.03
C PHE A 216 33.19 -4.11 14.50
N SER A 217 33.35 -3.92 15.81
CA SER A 217 34.55 -3.29 16.38
C SER A 217 34.96 -3.94 17.70
N ILE A 218 36.27 -3.89 17.98
CA ILE A 218 36.91 -4.36 19.23
C ILE A 218 37.60 -3.15 19.87
N SER A 219 37.33 -2.88 21.14
CA SER A 219 37.87 -1.67 21.81
C SER A 219 39.35 -1.78 22.20
N ASP A 220 39.85 -2.99 22.44
CA ASP A 220 41.24 -3.28 22.81
C ASP A 220 41.61 -4.69 22.32
N ASN A 221 42.77 -4.84 21.67
CA ASN A 221 43.30 -6.10 21.18
C ASN A 221 44.49 -6.62 22.00
N THR A 222 44.83 -5.95 23.10
CA THR A 222 45.94 -6.27 24.00
C THR A 222 45.49 -6.22 25.46
N ILE A 223 44.96 -7.35 25.96
CA ILE A 223 44.64 -7.54 27.37
C ILE A 223 45.66 -8.46 28.03
N GLY A 224 45.81 -8.38 29.35
CA GLY A 224 46.78 -9.21 30.06
C GLY A 224 46.40 -9.52 31.50
N PHE A 225 47.03 -10.57 32.03
CA PHE A 225 46.90 -11.01 33.43
C PHE A 225 48.13 -10.69 34.28
N GLY A 226 49.26 -10.27 33.70
CA GLY A 226 50.52 -10.10 34.44
C GLY A 226 51.00 -11.40 35.09
N SER A 227 51.57 -11.29 36.30
CA SER A 227 51.99 -12.45 37.09
C SER A 227 50.81 -13.10 37.81
N LEU A 228 50.54 -14.37 37.50
CA LEU A 228 49.52 -15.17 38.17
C LEU A 228 50.00 -15.65 39.55
N SER A 229 49.06 -15.90 40.47
CA SER A 229 49.32 -16.43 41.81
C SER A 229 48.32 -17.52 42.16
N ALA A 230 48.78 -18.60 42.79
CA ALA A 230 47.91 -19.66 43.29
C ALA A 230 47.04 -19.22 44.48
N SER A 231 47.33 -18.08 45.10
CA SER A 231 46.64 -17.59 46.31
C SER A 231 45.58 -16.52 46.05
N ALA A 232 45.38 -16.09 44.80
CA ALA A 232 44.44 -15.04 44.43
C ALA A 232 43.86 -15.27 43.04
N ALA A 233 42.65 -14.77 42.80
CA ALA A 233 42.07 -14.76 41.47
C ALA A 233 42.72 -13.68 40.60
N CYS A 234 42.82 -13.91 39.30
CA CYS A 234 43.35 -12.93 38.36
C CYS A 234 42.41 -12.63 37.21
N PHE A 235 41.94 -11.38 37.14
CA PHE A 235 41.11 -10.90 36.04
C PHE A 235 41.94 -10.07 35.06
N ALA A 236 41.71 -10.28 33.76
CA ALA A 236 42.42 -9.52 32.72
C ALA A 236 41.93 -8.08 32.65
N GLN A 237 42.84 -7.16 32.37
CA GLN A 237 42.56 -5.74 32.13
C GLN A 237 43.31 -5.25 30.87
N GLY A 238 43.02 -4.05 30.38
CA GLY A 238 43.70 -3.42 29.23
C GLY A 238 45.16 -3.01 29.49
N THR A 239 45.81 -3.62 30.47
CA THR A 239 47.25 -3.46 30.79
C THR A 239 47.81 -4.83 31.16
N ALA A 240 49.14 -4.98 31.19
CA ALA A 240 49.81 -6.25 31.50
C ALA A 240 49.75 -6.67 32.99
N GLY A 241 48.67 -6.34 33.72
CA GLY A 241 48.55 -6.51 35.17
C GLY A 241 47.43 -7.47 35.57
N CYS A 242 47.54 -7.99 36.79
CA CYS A 242 46.54 -8.84 37.40
C CYS A 242 45.56 -8.00 38.24
N SER A 243 44.26 -8.00 37.91
CA SER A 243 43.27 -7.45 38.83
C SER A 243 42.80 -8.53 39.80
N GLY A 244 42.82 -8.22 41.11
CA GLY A 244 42.23 -9.09 42.15
C GLY A 244 40.71 -8.95 42.29
N SER A 245 40.10 -8.04 41.54
CA SER A 245 38.65 -7.86 41.46
C SER A 245 38.21 -7.92 40.00
N GLU A 246 37.00 -8.39 39.76
CA GLU A 246 36.48 -8.50 38.41
C GLU A 246 36.43 -7.15 37.70
N VAL A 247 36.97 -7.10 36.48
CA VAL A 247 37.01 -5.91 35.63
C VAL A 247 36.68 -6.27 34.19
N GLU A 248 36.12 -5.32 33.46
CA GLU A 248 35.95 -5.42 32.01
C GLU A 248 37.31 -5.29 31.32
N ALA A 249 37.61 -6.24 30.43
CA ALA A 249 38.87 -6.28 29.71
C ALA A 249 38.77 -5.51 28.39
N HIS A 250 37.67 -5.68 27.65
CA HIS A 250 37.37 -4.95 26.42
C HIS A 250 35.88 -5.05 26.04
N ASN A 251 35.48 -4.30 25.03
CA ASN A 251 34.15 -4.33 24.42
C ASN A 251 34.21 -4.82 22.97
N LEU A 252 33.22 -5.63 22.60
CA LEU A 252 32.87 -5.94 21.21
C LEU A 252 31.56 -5.21 20.88
N ILE A 253 31.47 -4.58 19.71
CA ILE A 253 30.24 -3.87 19.28
C ILE A 253 29.80 -4.40 17.93
N VAL A 254 28.53 -4.81 17.81
CA VAL A 254 27.93 -5.27 16.54
C VAL A 254 26.62 -4.55 16.27
N GLY A 255 26.40 -4.13 15.02
CA GLY A 255 25.13 -3.64 14.50
C GLY A 255 24.87 -4.15 13.08
N THR A 256 23.61 -4.39 12.72
CA THR A 256 23.19 -4.90 11.40
C THR A 256 21.75 -4.48 11.07
N ASN A 257 21.46 -4.27 9.79
CA ASN A 257 20.08 -4.13 9.30
C ASN A 257 19.49 -5.44 8.77
N ALA A 258 20.17 -6.57 8.95
CA ALA A 258 19.69 -7.87 8.53
C ALA A 258 18.46 -8.31 9.34
N GLY A 259 17.38 -8.71 8.66
CA GLY A 259 16.11 -9.09 9.30
C GLY A 259 16.23 -10.28 10.26
N SER A 260 17.17 -11.20 10.00
CA SER A 260 17.49 -12.34 10.87
C SER A 260 18.70 -12.10 11.78
N GLY A 261 19.10 -10.83 11.95
CA GLY A 261 20.15 -10.38 12.86
C GLY A 261 21.56 -10.83 12.51
N TYR A 262 22.31 -11.31 13.50
CA TYR A 262 23.71 -11.71 13.34
C TYR A 262 24.10 -12.83 14.32
N SER A 263 25.23 -13.48 14.03
CA SER A 263 25.93 -14.37 14.96
C SER A 263 27.35 -13.88 15.18
N MET A 264 27.85 -14.00 16.41
CA MET A 264 29.23 -13.73 16.79
C MET A 264 29.85 -15.02 17.32
N THR A 265 30.97 -15.41 16.74
CA THR A 265 31.73 -16.60 17.15
C THR A 265 33.11 -16.23 17.67
N ILE A 266 33.66 -17.10 18.53
CA ILE A 266 35.03 -17.04 19.02
C ILE A 266 35.80 -18.29 18.61
N ASN A 267 37.08 -18.13 18.31
CA ASN A 267 38.04 -19.22 18.10
C ASN A 267 39.39 -18.87 18.75
N GLY A 268 40.17 -19.86 19.15
CA GLY A 268 41.50 -19.66 19.74
C GLY A 268 41.99 -20.86 20.55
N ASN A 269 42.87 -20.60 21.51
CA ASN A 269 43.38 -21.61 22.45
C ASN A 269 43.32 -21.09 23.88
N THR A 270 43.51 -21.98 24.85
CA THR A 270 43.81 -21.55 26.22
C THR A 270 45.17 -20.85 26.29
N LEU A 271 45.51 -20.32 27.47
CA LEU A 271 46.83 -19.80 27.79
C LEU A 271 47.88 -20.93 27.73
N THR A 272 48.91 -20.76 26.90
CA THR A 272 49.96 -21.78 26.68
C THR A 272 51.37 -21.21 26.86
N SER A 273 52.28 -22.03 27.40
CA SER A 273 53.71 -21.76 27.51
C SER A 273 54.49 -23.00 27.06
N GLY A 274 54.92 -23.03 25.80
CA GLY A 274 55.52 -24.22 25.21
C GLY A 274 54.50 -25.37 25.14
N ALA A 275 54.77 -26.48 25.81
CA ALA A 275 53.85 -27.63 25.89
C ALA A 275 52.86 -27.54 27.07
N PHE A 276 53.03 -26.56 27.97
CA PHE A 276 52.18 -26.40 29.15
C PHE A 276 50.99 -25.50 28.85
N THR A 277 49.87 -25.78 29.50
CA THR A 277 48.59 -25.07 29.29
C THR A 277 47.91 -24.81 30.61
N ILE A 278 47.23 -23.68 30.76
CA ILE A 278 46.29 -23.49 31.88
C ILE A 278 44.95 -24.12 31.48
N ALA A 279 44.40 -24.99 32.34
CA ALA A 279 43.13 -25.66 32.10
C ALA A 279 41.96 -24.68 31.83
N THR A 280 41.05 -25.06 30.92
CA THR A 280 39.84 -24.29 30.58
C THR A 280 38.61 -24.85 31.28
N THR A 281 37.59 -24.02 31.53
CA THR A 281 36.28 -24.49 31.97
C THR A 281 35.26 -24.40 30.84
N SER A 282 34.79 -25.53 30.29
CA SER A 282 33.81 -25.51 29.18
C SER A 282 32.40 -25.11 29.62
N ALA A 283 32.04 -25.31 30.88
CA ALA A 283 30.77 -24.87 31.46
C ALA A 283 30.95 -23.59 32.30
N ASN A 284 29.85 -22.87 32.51
CA ASN A 284 29.83 -21.68 33.36
C ASN A 284 30.24 -22.05 34.80
N THR A 285 31.46 -21.66 35.18
CA THR A 285 32.08 -22.07 36.45
C THR A 285 32.56 -20.86 37.23
N ALA A 286 32.31 -20.82 38.54
CA ALA A 286 32.82 -19.75 39.39
C ALA A 286 34.36 -19.77 39.46
N SER A 287 34.98 -18.62 39.78
CA SER A 287 36.43 -18.53 39.96
C SER A 287 36.88 -19.43 41.11
N THR A 288 37.83 -20.33 40.86
CA THR A 288 38.38 -21.25 41.87
C THR A 288 39.87 -20.98 42.09
N ILE A 289 40.19 -20.33 43.20
CA ILE A 289 41.57 -19.99 43.58
C ILE A 289 42.33 -21.28 43.92
N GLY A 290 43.59 -21.37 43.47
CA GLY A 290 44.46 -22.53 43.72
C GLY A 290 44.16 -23.72 42.80
N SER A 291 43.46 -23.50 41.68
CA SER A 291 43.23 -24.46 40.62
C SER A 291 43.39 -23.78 39.27
N GLU A 292 43.92 -24.50 38.29
CA GLU A 292 44.01 -23.96 36.94
C GLU A 292 42.62 -23.68 36.35
N GLN A 293 42.44 -22.47 35.83
CA GLN A 293 41.19 -22.04 35.22
C GLN A 293 41.43 -20.89 34.25
N PHE A 294 41.02 -21.06 33.00
CA PHE A 294 40.93 -20.00 32.00
C PHE A 294 39.51 -19.94 31.44
N GLY A 295 38.93 -18.75 31.39
CA GLY A 295 37.56 -18.56 30.96
C GLY A 295 37.20 -17.10 30.69
N LEU A 296 36.10 -16.90 29.98
CA LEU A 296 35.52 -15.59 29.73
C LEU A 296 34.04 -15.53 30.12
N ARG A 297 33.55 -14.30 30.31
CA ARG A 297 32.16 -13.97 30.54
C ARG A 297 31.81 -12.71 29.76
N MET A 298 30.58 -12.63 29.27
CA MET A 298 30.11 -11.46 28.51
C MET A 298 28.79 -10.94 29.06
N THR A 299 28.57 -9.63 28.90
CA THR A 299 27.28 -8.98 29.17
C THR A 299 26.91 -8.09 28.00
N ALA A 300 25.67 -8.16 27.53
CA ALA A 300 25.17 -7.35 26.41
C ALA A 300 24.36 -6.14 26.91
N THR A 301 24.53 -5.00 26.25
CA THR A 301 23.73 -3.77 26.45
C THR A 301 23.51 -3.04 25.11
N GLY A 302 22.50 -2.16 25.03
CA GLY A 302 22.20 -1.41 23.81
C GLY A 302 21.17 -2.11 22.92
N GLY A 303 21.53 -2.41 21.68
CA GLY A 303 20.65 -3.04 20.66
C GLY A 303 20.06 -4.41 21.04
N SER A 304 19.68 -5.19 20.03
CA SER A 304 18.89 -6.43 20.19
C SER A 304 19.73 -7.70 20.37
N GLY A 305 21.05 -7.59 20.46
CA GLY A 305 21.94 -8.73 20.67
C GLY A 305 21.92 -9.28 22.10
N THR A 306 22.05 -10.59 22.22
CA THR A 306 22.18 -11.34 23.47
C THR A 306 23.48 -12.13 23.51
N VAL A 307 23.94 -12.48 24.71
CA VAL A 307 25.10 -13.37 24.92
C VAL A 307 24.60 -14.81 24.92
N SER A 308 25.35 -15.71 24.28
CA SER A 308 25.04 -17.13 24.23
C SER A 308 25.50 -17.86 25.50
N VAL A 309 24.81 -18.94 25.85
CA VAL A 309 25.27 -19.89 26.88
C VAL A 309 26.54 -20.58 26.35
N PRO A 310 27.59 -20.78 27.17
CA PRO A 310 27.68 -20.58 28.62
C PRO A 310 28.17 -19.20 29.10
N TYR A 311 28.40 -18.25 28.21
CA TYR A 311 29.06 -16.97 28.49
C TYR A 311 28.16 -15.91 29.16
N ALA A 312 26.84 -16.14 29.18
CA ALA A 312 25.80 -15.21 29.64
C ALA A 312 25.44 -15.31 31.14
N ALA A 313 26.20 -16.07 31.94
CA ALA A 313 25.92 -16.33 33.35
C ALA A 313 27.08 -15.89 34.26
N ALA A 314 26.89 -15.87 35.58
CA ALA A 314 27.81 -15.21 36.52
C ALA A 314 29.24 -15.77 36.55
N GLY A 315 29.45 -17.05 36.22
CA GLY A 315 30.76 -17.68 36.12
C GLY A 315 31.47 -17.43 34.79
N TYR A 316 32.53 -18.20 34.55
CA TYR A 316 33.42 -18.11 33.41
C TYR A 316 33.42 -19.42 32.62
N ALA A 317 33.50 -19.30 31.30
CA ALA A 317 33.58 -20.45 30.41
C ALA A 317 34.50 -20.19 29.21
N PHE A 318 35.06 -21.25 28.65
CA PHE A 318 35.82 -21.27 27.41
C PHE A 318 35.69 -22.65 26.79
N ASP A 319 34.66 -22.83 25.97
CA ASP A 319 34.32 -24.13 25.39
C ASP A 319 35.14 -24.42 24.14
N SER A 320 36.44 -24.64 24.36
CA SER A 320 37.41 -24.90 23.29
C SER A 320 37.15 -26.16 22.46
N LEU A 321 36.23 -27.03 22.90
CA LEU A 321 35.84 -28.24 22.17
C LEU A 321 34.83 -27.94 21.03
N ASN A 322 34.16 -26.79 21.08
CA ASN A 322 33.11 -26.40 20.14
C ASN A 322 33.54 -25.26 19.21
N PHE A 323 34.85 -25.03 19.03
CA PHE A 323 35.32 -23.94 18.17
C PHE A 323 35.06 -24.16 16.67
N PRO A 324 34.62 -23.10 15.93
CA PRO A 324 34.26 -21.77 16.43
C PRO A 324 32.95 -21.81 17.24
N ASP A 325 32.98 -21.29 18.46
CA ASP A 325 31.85 -21.35 19.39
C ASP A 325 31.08 -20.03 19.36
N GLN A 326 29.75 -20.09 19.40
CA GLN A 326 28.92 -18.90 19.38
C GLN A 326 28.89 -18.25 20.76
N VAL A 327 29.35 -17.00 20.82
CA VAL A 327 29.40 -16.22 22.07
C VAL A 327 28.26 -15.22 22.20
N ALA A 328 27.68 -14.80 21.08
CA ALA A 328 26.58 -13.86 21.04
C ALA A 328 25.81 -13.92 19.72
N ALA A 329 24.57 -13.45 19.72
CA ALA A 329 23.76 -13.36 18.52
C ALA A 329 22.66 -12.30 18.66
N SER A 330 22.05 -11.92 17.54
CA SER A 330 20.72 -11.31 17.51
C SER A 330 19.88 -12.04 16.47
N THR A 331 18.59 -12.24 16.76
CA THR A 331 17.63 -12.87 15.84
C THR A 331 16.85 -11.86 15.01
N VAL A 332 17.13 -10.57 15.18
CA VAL A 332 16.47 -9.45 14.50
C VAL A 332 17.51 -8.41 14.10
N ALA A 333 17.13 -7.48 13.21
CA ALA A 333 17.93 -6.29 12.95
C ALA A 333 18.25 -5.57 14.26
N SER A 334 19.47 -5.07 14.38
CA SER A 334 19.98 -4.53 15.64
C SER A 334 20.78 -3.26 15.36
N ALA A 335 20.45 -2.21 16.10
CA ALA A 335 21.40 -1.13 16.36
C ALA A 335 22.65 -1.69 17.08
N ASN A 336 23.61 -0.82 17.42
CA ASN A 336 24.82 -1.25 18.11
C ASN A 336 24.50 -1.93 19.46
N THR A 337 24.82 -3.22 19.56
CA THR A 337 24.89 -3.94 20.83
C THR A 337 26.34 -3.96 21.29
N THR A 338 26.58 -3.52 22.53
CA THR A 338 27.88 -3.56 23.18
C THR A 338 27.96 -4.80 24.07
N TYR A 339 28.99 -5.58 23.87
CA TYR A 339 29.31 -6.78 24.62
C TYR A 339 30.57 -6.57 25.45
N SER A 340 30.41 -6.39 26.75
CA SER A 340 31.50 -6.25 27.71
C SER A 340 32.10 -7.60 28.04
N VAL A 341 33.37 -7.81 27.71
CA VAL A 341 34.08 -9.09 27.89
C VAL A 341 34.98 -9.04 29.11
N ARG A 342 34.92 -10.09 29.94
CA ARG A 342 35.73 -10.28 31.15
C ARG A 342 36.43 -11.62 31.07
N TYR A 343 37.65 -11.71 31.59
CA TYR A 343 38.43 -12.95 31.58
C TYR A 343 38.99 -13.26 32.96
N ILE A 344 39.13 -14.55 33.26
CA ILE A 344 39.80 -15.07 34.45
C ILE A 344 40.96 -15.98 34.04
N ALA A 345 42.06 -15.92 34.79
CA ALA A 345 43.12 -16.90 34.80
C ALA A 345 43.51 -17.23 36.25
N ASN A 346 43.33 -18.48 36.68
CA ASN A 346 43.84 -18.98 37.95
C ASN A 346 44.87 -20.09 37.69
N ILE A 347 45.77 -20.28 38.65
CA ILE A 347 46.79 -21.34 38.64
C ILE A 347 46.75 -22.09 39.96
N ASP A 348 47.34 -23.28 39.99
CA ASP A 348 47.66 -23.98 41.23
C ASP A 348 49.15 -23.85 41.57
N SER A 349 49.58 -24.46 42.69
CA SER A 349 50.97 -24.39 43.14
C SER A 349 51.94 -25.29 42.35
N ALA A 350 51.42 -26.19 41.53
CA ALA A 350 52.17 -27.11 40.66
C ALA A 350 52.19 -26.64 39.19
N THR A 351 51.36 -25.67 38.79
CA THR A 351 51.40 -25.03 37.46
C THR A 351 52.83 -24.63 37.10
N GLU A 352 53.28 -25.04 35.92
CA GLU A 352 54.67 -24.87 35.52
C GLU A 352 55.05 -23.39 35.30
N ALA A 353 56.32 -23.06 35.56
CA ALA A 353 56.81 -21.71 35.33
C ALA A 353 56.95 -21.41 33.83
N GLY A 354 56.39 -20.30 33.37
CA GLY A 354 56.42 -19.94 31.96
C GLY A 354 55.72 -18.62 31.63
N ALA A 355 55.89 -18.17 30.39
CA ALA A 355 55.16 -17.02 29.84
C ALA A 355 53.96 -17.55 29.05
N TYR A 356 52.79 -17.52 29.68
CA TYR A 356 51.57 -18.06 29.09
C TYR A 356 50.87 -17.01 28.23
N THR A 357 50.55 -17.36 26.99
CA THR A 357 49.88 -16.47 26.03
C THR A 357 48.75 -17.18 25.29
N SER A 358 47.77 -16.40 24.80
CA SER A 358 46.67 -16.86 23.95
C SER A 358 46.31 -15.76 22.95
N THR A 359 45.70 -16.16 21.83
CA THR A 359 45.09 -15.26 20.85
C THR A 359 43.68 -15.75 20.55
N LEU A 360 42.70 -14.87 20.76
CA LEU A 360 41.27 -15.14 20.52
C LEU A 360 40.80 -14.32 19.32
N THR A 361 40.13 -14.97 18.37
CA THR A 361 39.59 -14.36 17.17
C THR A 361 38.07 -14.31 17.26
N TYR A 362 37.50 -13.11 17.11
CA TYR A 362 36.07 -12.90 17.07
C TYR A 362 35.60 -12.63 15.64
N VAL A 363 34.50 -13.26 15.23
CA VAL A 363 33.89 -13.08 13.90
C VAL A 363 32.41 -12.78 14.05
N ALA A 364 31.97 -11.65 13.52
CA ALA A 364 30.55 -11.27 13.43
C ALA A 364 30.04 -11.49 12.00
N THR A 365 28.91 -12.19 11.87
CA THR A 365 28.27 -12.55 10.59
C THR A 365 26.81 -12.12 10.61
N ALA A 366 26.40 -11.28 9.66
CA ALA A 366 25.00 -10.87 9.49
C ALA A 366 24.21 -11.93 8.72
N ASN A 367 22.93 -12.10 9.08
CA ASN A 367 22.03 -13.10 8.53
C ASN A 367 20.92 -12.41 7.70
N PHE A 368 21.21 -12.11 6.42
CA PHE A 368 20.25 -11.51 5.48
C PHE A 368 19.30 -12.53 4.88
#